data_AF-A0A520I813-F1
#
_entry.id   AF-A0A520I813-F1
#
_cell.length_a   1.000
_cell.length_b   1.000
_cell.length_c   1.000
_cell.angle_alpha   90.00
_cell.angle_beta   90.00
_cell.angle_gamma   90.00
#
_symmetry.space_group_name_H-M   'P 1'
#
loop_
_entity.id
_entity.type
_entity.pdbx_description
1 polymer ?
#
loop_
_entity_poly.entity_id
_entity_poly.type
_entity_poly.pdbx_seq_one_letter_code
_entity_poly.pdbx_strand_id
1 'polypeptide(L)' 'TENILFSFEQIIAFVSKYITLKKGDLIFTGTPEGVGQVHQGDRLEAWLEGEQLLNFEIK' A
#
# COMPACT_ATOMS: atom_id res chain seq x y z
N THR A 1 -6.60 -2.68 9.59
CA THR A 1 -5.51 -3.58 9.12
C THR A 1 -5.71 -5.03 9.57
N GLU A 2 -6.83 -5.38 10.21
CA GLU A 2 -7.06 -6.73 10.76
C GLU A 2 -7.22 -7.83 9.69
N ASN A 3 -7.55 -7.46 8.45
CA ASN A 3 -7.74 -8.38 7.33
C ASN A 3 -6.45 -8.74 6.57
N ILE A 4 -5.28 -8.36 7.08
CA ILE A 4 -4.01 -8.72 6.45
C ILE A 4 -3.71 -10.21 6.71
N LEU A 5 -3.42 -10.96 5.65
CA LEU A 5 -3.17 -12.42 5.72
C LEU A 5 -1.86 -12.80 6.42
N PHE A 6 -0.85 -11.94 6.34
CA PHE A 6 0.48 -12.15 6.93
C PHE A 6 0.84 -10.97 7.81
N SER A 7 1.31 -11.23 9.03
CA SER A 7 1.74 -10.14 9.92
C SER A 7 2.90 -9.35 9.31
N PHE A 8 3.11 -8.10 9.77
CA PHE A 8 4.21 -7.28 9.28
C PHE A 8 5.56 -7.94 9.52
N GLU A 9 5.73 -8.64 10.65
CA GLU A 9 6.94 -9.39 10.98
C GLU A 9 7.18 -10.52 9.96
N GLN A 10 6.13 -11.24 9.57
CA GLN A 10 6.23 -12.30 8.56
C GLN A 10 6.64 -11.74 7.19
N ILE A 11 6.03 -10.63 6.77
CA ILE A 11 6.36 -9.97 5.50
C ILE A 11 7.83 -9.51 5.50
N ILE A 12 8.27 -8.79 6.54
CA ILE A 12 9.64 -8.29 6.66
C ILE A 12 10.65 -9.45 6.66
N ALA A 13 10.39 -10.50 7.45
CA ALA A 13 11.26 -11.67 7.52
C ALA A 13 11.32 -12.44 6.20
N PHE A 14 10.21 -12.54 5.47
CA PHE A 14 10.17 -13.20 4.17
C PHE A 14 10.96 -12.41 3.11
N VAL A 15 10.69 -11.11 2.96
CA VAL A 15 11.37 -10.26 1.96
C VAL A 15 12.88 -10.21 2.22
N SER A 16 13.29 -10.09 3.48
CA SER A 16 14.71 -9.98 3.87
C SER A 16 15.57 -11.20 3.50
N LYS A 17 14.96 -12.37 3.24
CA LYS A 17 15.68 -13.56 2.78
C LYS A 17 16.17 -13.45 1.33
N TYR A 18 15.48 -12.65 0.52
CA TYR A 18 15.72 -12.54 -0.92
C TYR A 18 16.27 -11.17 -1.31
N ILE A 19 15.92 -10.12 -0.55
CA ILE A 19 16.29 -8.74 -0.83
C ILE A 19 16.82 -8.12 0.47
N THR A 20 18.02 -7.56 0.43
CA THR A 20 18.56 -6.81 1.56
C THR A 20 17.82 -5.50 1.73
N LEU A 21 17.09 -5.35 2.84
CA LEU A 21 16.41 -4.11 3.19
C LEU A 21 17.40 -3.07 3.73
N LYS A 22 17.24 -1.83 3.28
CA LYS A 22 17.98 -0.65 3.73
C LYS A 22 17.06 0.34 4.41
N LYS A 23 17.66 1.25 5.18
CA LYS A 23 16.93 2.37 5.78
C LYS A 23 16.30 3.21 4.66
N GLY A 24 14.99 3.42 4.77
CA GLY A 24 14.22 4.19 3.79
C GLY A 24 13.50 3.33 2.75
N ASP A 25 13.74 2.02 2.71
CA ASP A 25 12.99 1.13 1.82
C ASP A 25 11.53 1.03 2.27
N LEU A 26 10.62 0.97 1.30
CA LEU A 26 9.18 0.88 1.51
C LEU A 26 8.66 -0.49 1.06
N ILE A 27 7.81 -1.10 1.90
CA ILE A 27 7.13 -2.36 1.58
C ILE A 27 5.64 -2.08 1.50
N PHE A 28 5.04 -2.34 0.34
CA PHE A 28 3.59 -2.28 0.15
C PHE A 28 2.99 -3.64 0.53
N THR A 29 2.13 -3.66 1.54
CA THR A 29 1.64 -4.90 2.18
C THR A 29 0.34 -5.44 1.57
N GLY A 30 -0.05 -4.91 0.41
CA GLY A 30 -1.26 -5.28 -0.32
C GLY A 30 -2.40 -4.25 -0.22
N THR A 31 -3.51 -4.59 -0.85
CA THR A 31 -4.73 -3.79 -0.90
C THR A 31 -5.90 -4.67 -0.47
N PRO A 32 -6.87 -4.16 0.31
CA PRO A 32 -8.11 -4.88 0.57
C PRO A 32 -8.93 -5.07 -0.72
N GLU A 33 -10.10 -5.69 -0.59
CA GLU A 33 -11.06 -5.77 -1.69
C GLU A 33 -11.54 -4.39 -2.17
N GLY A 34 -12.10 -4.33 -3.38
CA GLY A 34 -12.63 -3.10 -3.97
C GLY A 34 -11.71 -2.40 -4.98
N VAL A 35 -10.66 -3.08 -5.47
CA VAL A 35 -9.86 -2.57 -6.59
C VAL A 35 -10.71 -2.45 -7.86
N GLY A 36 -10.48 -1.40 -8.65
CA GLY A 36 -11.26 -1.10 -9.85
C GLY A 36 -10.42 -0.38 -10.90
N GLN A 37 -10.96 -0.30 -12.11
CA GLN A 37 -10.31 0.40 -13.22
C GLN A 37 -10.35 1.91 -12.99
N VAL A 38 -9.25 2.58 -13.35
CA VAL A 38 -9.08 4.03 -13.30
C VAL A 38 -8.98 4.56 -14.73
N HIS A 39 -9.60 5.71 -14.98
CA HIS A 39 -9.65 6.38 -16.28
C HIS A 39 -8.98 7.76 -16.23
N GLN A 40 -8.61 8.26 -17.41
CA GLN A 40 -8.12 9.62 -17.54
C GLN A 40 -9.20 10.63 -17.12
N GLY A 41 -8.81 11.63 -16.33
CA GLY A 41 -9.71 12.61 -15.74
C GLY A 41 -10.30 12.19 -14.38
N ASP A 42 -10.08 10.96 -13.93
CA ASP A 42 -10.49 10.55 -12.58
C ASP A 42 -9.68 11.31 -11.52
N ARG A 43 -10.32 11.58 -10.38
CA ARG A 43 -9.65 12.12 -9.20
C ARG A 43 -9.58 11.04 -8.12
N LEU A 44 -8.37 10.69 -7.73
CA LEU A 44 -8.11 9.68 -6.70
C LEU A 44 -7.82 10.35 -5.37
N GLU A 45 -8.52 9.90 -4.34
CA GLU A 45 -8.32 10.32 -2.96
C GLU A 45 -8.06 9.09 -2.09
N ALA A 46 -7.09 9.20 -1.18
CA ALA A 46 -6.79 8.13 -0.22
C ALA A 46 -6.66 8.70 1.18
N TRP A 47 -7.17 7.95 2.15
CA TRP A 47 -7.25 8.34 3.55
C TRP A 47 -6.69 7.23 4.44
N LEU A 48 -6.04 7.60 5.53
CA LEU A 48 -5.61 6.70 6.58
C LEU A 48 -6.03 7.31 7.93
N GLU A 49 -6.79 6.56 8.72
CA GLU A 49 -7.22 6.99 10.07
C GLU A 49 -7.86 8.39 10.13
N GLY A 50 -8.57 8.79 9.05
CA GLY A 50 -9.22 10.10 8.95
C GLY A 50 -8.32 11.23 8.45
N GLU A 51 -7.05 10.96 8.14
CA GLU A 51 -6.14 11.88 7.48
C GLU A 51 -6.10 11.63 5.97
N GLN A 52 -6.22 12.69 5.16
CA GLN A 52 -6.08 12.59 3.71
C GLN A 52 -4.60 12.51 3.34
N LEU A 53 -4.20 11.38 2.73
CA LEU A 53 -2.81 11.14 2.34
C LEU A 53 -2.55 11.41 0.85
N LEU A 54 -3.55 11.17 0.00
CA LEU A 54 -3.44 11.36 -1.45
C LEU A 54 -4.68 12.09 -1.96
N ASN A 55 -4.46 13.02 -2.88
CA ASN A 55 -5.50 13.72 -3.63
C ASN A 55 -4.91 14.22 -4.95
N PHE A 56 -5.19 13.52 -6.05
CA PHE A 56 -4.63 13.86 -7.35
C PHE A 56 -5.53 13.47 -8.52
N GLU A 57 -5.33 14.15 -9.64
CA GLU A 57 -6.01 13.87 -10.91
C GLU A 57 -5.16 12.95 -11.78
N ILE A 58 -5.83 12.02 -12.46
CA ILE A 58 -5.24 11.12 -13.44
C ILE A 58 -5.17 11.84 -14.78
N LYS A 59 -3.94 12.12 -15.21
CA LYS A 59 -3.65 12.81 -16.47
C LYS A 59 -3.37 11.85 -17.61
#